data_AF-A0A182PJ41-F1
#
_entry.id   AF-A0A182PJ41-F1
#
_cell.length_a   1.000
_cell.length_b   1.000
_cell.length_c   1.000
_cell.angle_alpha   90.00
_cell.angle_beta   90.00
_cell.angle_gamma   90.00
#
_symmetry.space_group_name_H-M   'P 1'
#
loop_
_entity.id
_entity.type
_entity.pdbx_description
1 polymer ?
#
loop_
_entity_poly.entity_id
_entity_poly.type
_entity_poly.pdbx_seq_one_letter_code
_entity_poly.pdbx_strand_id
1 'polypeptide(L)'
;MAARVLIVLAFLTFVAGLLVNGQEVADLPEVKGYKLHCIESSGITESSAKKLAAGESIKDPDQQTKCFVQCFFQKLRLMDETGVVLKDKLETFLAKLMDAAKAKEYVSQCDLRRTNPCDTAYAVYDCYLGKKAKLF
;
A
#
# COMPACT_ATOMS: atom_id res chain seq x y z
N MET A 1 7.52 -65.34 10.00
CA MET A 1 8.73 -64.64 9.55
C MET A 1 8.31 -63.59 8.53
N ALA A 2 8.99 -62.44 8.54
CA ALA A 2 8.53 -61.15 8.06
C ALA A 2 8.25 -61.01 6.54
N ALA A 3 7.64 -59.85 6.21
CA ALA A 3 7.76 -59.04 4.97
C ALA A 3 6.47 -58.99 4.10
N ARG A 4 5.89 -57.86 3.66
CA ARG A 4 6.13 -56.40 3.84
C ARG A 4 4.82 -55.64 3.65
N VAL A 5 4.70 -54.56 4.41
CA VAL A 5 3.83 -53.38 4.28
C VAL A 5 3.47 -53.05 2.82
N LEU A 6 2.19 -53.18 2.44
CA LEU A 6 1.62 -52.46 1.30
C LEU A 6 0.11 -52.24 1.53
N ILE A 7 -0.34 -51.03 1.19
CA ILE A 7 -1.72 -50.53 1.15
C ILE A 7 -2.24 -49.97 2.49
N VAL A 8 -1.71 -48.79 2.84
CA VAL A 8 -2.49 -47.83 3.64
C VAL A 8 -3.35 -47.03 2.66
N LEU A 9 -4.61 -47.43 2.56
CA LEU A 9 -5.72 -46.65 2.02
C LEU A 9 -5.97 -45.44 2.94
N ALA A 10 -5.37 -44.30 2.61
CA ALA A 10 -5.79 -42.99 3.12
C ALA A 10 -5.14 -41.87 2.29
N PHE A 11 -5.48 -41.79 1.00
CA PHE A 11 -5.35 -40.52 0.28
C PHE A 11 -6.48 -39.61 0.74
N LEU A 12 -6.30 -39.08 1.95
CA LEU A 12 -6.96 -37.88 2.43
C LEU A 12 -6.73 -36.80 1.37
N THR A 13 -7.82 -36.33 0.80
CA THR A 13 -7.93 -35.13 -0.02
C THR A 13 -7.27 -33.96 0.72
N PHE A 14 -5.98 -33.72 0.47
CA PHE A 14 -5.30 -32.51 0.91
C PHE A 14 -5.71 -31.39 -0.05
N VAL A 15 -6.94 -30.92 0.13
CA VAL A 15 -7.36 -29.60 -0.33
C VAL A 15 -6.64 -28.59 0.57
N ALA A 16 -5.33 -28.45 0.42
CA ALA A 16 -4.67 -27.24 0.86
C ALA A 16 -4.93 -26.20 -0.23
N GLY A 17 -6.14 -25.63 -0.15
CA GLY A 17 -6.39 -24.34 -0.76
C GLY A 17 -5.26 -23.42 -0.34
N LEU A 18 -4.49 -22.94 -1.31
CA LEU A 18 -3.76 -21.70 -1.21
C LEU A 18 -4.80 -20.59 -1.06
N LEU A 19 -5.39 -20.49 0.12
CA LEU A 19 -5.88 -19.22 0.63
C LEU A 19 -4.60 -18.44 0.94
N VAL A 20 -4.06 -17.80 -0.09
CA VAL A 20 -3.25 -16.61 0.10
C VAL A 20 -4.17 -15.66 0.84
N ASN A 21 -4.13 -15.72 2.17
CA ASN A 21 -4.78 -14.75 3.02
C ASN A 21 -3.99 -13.47 2.74
N GLY A 22 -4.50 -12.65 1.83
CA GLY A 22 -4.00 -11.31 1.56
C GLY A 22 -4.13 -10.54 2.86
N GLN A 23 -3.11 -10.64 3.71
CA GLN A 23 -3.08 -9.92 4.96
C GLN A 23 -3.08 -8.45 4.56
N GLU A 24 -4.21 -7.76 4.75
CA GLU A 24 -4.32 -6.34 4.47
C GLU A 24 -3.18 -5.64 5.20
N VAL A 25 -2.24 -5.08 4.44
CA VAL A 25 -1.09 -4.36 5.00
C VAL A 25 -1.58 -3.22 5.93
N ALA A 26 -2.80 -2.73 5.69
CA ALA A 26 -3.53 -1.77 6.51
C ALA A 26 -3.86 -2.26 7.94
N ASP A 27 -3.86 -3.57 8.21
CA ASP A 27 -4.23 -4.12 9.51
C ASP A 27 -3.07 -4.30 10.49
N LEU A 28 -1.83 -4.14 10.02
CA LEU A 28 -0.65 -4.16 10.87
C LEU A 28 -0.73 -3.01 11.90
N PRO A 29 -0.53 -3.28 13.21
CA PRO A 29 -0.60 -2.25 14.26
C PRO A 29 0.30 -1.04 14.00
N GLU A 30 1.47 -1.27 13.39
CA GLU A 30 2.42 -0.23 13.00
C GLU A 30 1.82 0.74 11.97
N VAL A 31 1.11 0.21 10.97
CA VAL A 31 0.47 1.00 9.91
C VAL A 31 -0.68 1.84 10.46
N LYS A 32 -1.46 1.29 11.40
CA LYS A 32 -2.48 2.04 12.15
C LYS A 32 -1.87 3.19 12.95
N GLY A 33 -0.75 2.93 13.64
CA GLY A 33 0.01 3.95 14.36
C GLY A 33 0.52 5.08 13.45
N TYR A 34 0.99 4.75 12.25
CA TYR A 34 1.44 5.74 11.27
C TYR A 34 0.30 6.65 10.80
N LYS A 35 -0.88 6.10 10.51
CA LYS A 35 -2.05 6.90 10.12
C LYS A 35 -2.42 7.91 11.20
N LEU A 36 -2.52 7.48 12.46
CA LEU A 36 -2.88 8.36 13.57
C LEU A 36 -1.88 9.51 13.74
N HIS A 37 -0.58 9.19 13.72
CA HIS A 37 0.47 10.21 13.79
C HIS A 37 0.40 11.20 12.62
N CYS A 38 0.11 10.73 11.42
CA CYS A 38 0.01 11.59 10.26
C CYS A 38 -1.26 12.46 10.27
N ILE A 39 -2.36 11.98 10.85
CA ILE A 39 -3.55 12.81 11.08
C ILE A 39 -3.20 13.98 12.01
N GLU A 40 -2.53 13.69 13.12
CA GLU A 40 -2.16 14.70 14.12
C GLU A 40 -1.15 15.72 13.55
N SER A 41 -0.10 15.25 12.88
CA SER A 41 0.97 16.12 12.38
C SER A 41 0.57 16.96 11.16
N SER A 42 -0.31 16.46 10.29
CA SER A 42 -0.70 17.20 9.09
C SER A 42 -1.87 18.15 9.31
N GLY A 43 -2.70 17.91 10.34
CA GLY A 43 -3.94 18.65 10.57
C GLY A 43 -5.02 18.37 9.51
N ILE A 44 -4.98 17.20 8.86
CA ILE A 44 -6.01 16.79 7.89
C ILE A 44 -7.39 16.77 8.53
N THR A 45 -8.42 17.17 7.79
CA THR A 45 -9.80 17.07 8.26
C THR A 45 -10.26 15.61 8.27
N GLU A 46 -11.17 15.27 9.19
CA GLU A 46 -11.77 13.92 9.24
C GLU A 46 -12.45 13.54 7.92
N SER A 47 -13.09 14.52 7.25
CA SER A 47 -13.73 14.33 5.95
C SER A 47 -12.73 13.93 4.87
N SER A 48 -11.61 14.65 4.74
CA SER A 48 -10.55 14.32 3.79
C SER A 48 -9.90 12.97 4.12
N ALA A 49 -9.64 12.69 5.40
CA ALA A 49 -9.05 11.42 5.83
C ALA A 49 -9.94 10.22 5.46
N LYS A 50 -11.26 10.34 5.66
CA LYS A 50 -12.24 9.29 5.27
C LYS A 50 -12.24 9.07 3.76
N LYS A 51 -12.21 10.13 2.95
CA LYS A 51 -12.14 10.01 1.49
C LYS A 51 -10.87 9.30 1.02
N LEU A 52 -9.71 9.65 1.59
CA LEU A 52 -8.45 8.98 1.27
C LEU A 52 -8.50 7.48 1.60
N ALA A 53 -9.05 7.12 2.77
CA ALA A 53 -9.23 5.72 3.18
C ALA A 53 -10.22 4.95 2.31
N ALA A 54 -11.26 5.62 1.78
CA ALA A 54 -12.20 5.02 0.85
C ALA A 54 -11.61 4.83 -0.57
N GLY A 55 -10.50 5.52 -0.88
CA GLY A 55 -9.98 5.63 -2.24
C GLY A 55 -10.86 6.52 -3.11
N GLU A 56 -11.40 7.60 -2.54
CA GLU A 56 -12.17 8.60 -3.27
C GLU A 56 -11.28 9.76 -3.70
N SER A 57 -11.45 10.22 -4.95
CA SER A 57 -10.75 11.40 -5.44
C SER A 57 -11.23 12.65 -4.69
N ILE A 58 -10.28 13.47 -4.23
CA ILE A 58 -10.56 14.76 -3.62
C ILE A 58 -10.25 15.83 -4.66
N LYS A 59 -11.26 16.59 -5.08
CA LYS A 59 -11.08 17.75 -5.95
C LYS A 59 -10.38 18.86 -5.18
N ASP A 60 -9.33 19.43 -5.76
CA ASP A 60 -8.56 20.55 -5.21
C ASP A 60 -8.16 20.35 -3.73
N PRO A 61 -7.40 19.28 -3.41
CA PRO A 61 -7.05 18.94 -2.04
C PRO A 61 -6.25 20.07 -1.36
N ASP A 62 -6.58 20.36 -0.12
CA ASP A 62 -5.83 21.32 0.70
C ASP A 62 -4.42 20.81 1.05
N GLN A 63 -3.58 21.72 1.54
CA GLN A 63 -2.18 21.40 1.84
C GLN A 63 -2.07 20.34 2.95
N GLN A 64 -2.97 20.38 3.95
CA GLN A 64 -2.99 19.42 5.06
C GLN A 64 -3.26 17.99 4.59
N THR A 65 -4.17 17.83 3.62
CA THR A 65 -4.50 16.56 2.97
C THR A 65 -3.31 16.04 2.18
N LYS A 66 -2.63 16.90 1.41
CA LYS A 66 -1.42 16.50 0.67
C LYS A 66 -0.29 16.09 1.61
N CYS A 67 -0.07 16.84 2.69
CA CYS A 67 0.99 16.56 3.64
C CYS A 67 0.70 15.32 4.50
N PHE A 68 -0.57 14.96 4.72
CA PHE A 68 -0.94 13.66 5.28
C PHE A 68 -0.41 12.52 4.41
N VAL A 69 -0.60 12.59 3.09
CA VAL A 69 -0.11 11.57 2.15
C VAL A 69 1.41 11.46 2.20
N GLN A 70 2.11 12.59 2.20
CA GLN A 70 3.57 12.61 2.36
C GLN A 70 4.01 11.94 3.66
N CYS A 71 3.44 12.35 4.80
CA CYS A 71 3.77 11.78 6.11
C CYS A 71 3.59 10.27 6.09
N PHE A 72 2.47 9.79 5.55
CA PHE A 72 2.18 8.37 5.54
C PHE A 72 3.17 7.59 4.67
N PHE A 73 3.49 8.09 3.47
CA PHE A 73 4.49 7.48 2.59
C PHE A 73 5.89 7.48 3.19
N GLN A 74 6.26 8.51 3.95
CA GLN A 74 7.52 8.55 4.68
C GLN A 74 7.59 7.53 5.80
N LYS A 75 6.53 7.38 6.59
CA LYS A 75 6.48 6.36 7.66
C LYS A 75 6.57 4.95 7.10
N LEU A 76 6.00 4.71 5.92
CA LEU A 76 6.13 3.47 5.17
C LEU A 76 7.49 3.32 4.45
N ARG A 77 8.36 4.34 4.51
CA ARG A 77 9.66 4.40 3.81
C ARG A 77 9.54 4.20 2.30
N LEU A 78 8.49 4.78 1.71
CA LEU A 78 8.23 4.80 0.27
C LEU A 78 8.65 6.13 -0.38
N MET A 79 8.84 7.15 0.45
CA MET A 79 9.26 8.49 0.06
C MET A 79 10.18 9.06 1.12
N ASP A 80 11.12 9.92 0.74
CA ASP A 80 11.98 10.64 1.67
C ASP A 80 11.41 12.00 2.11
N GLU A 81 12.17 12.74 2.92
CA GLU A 81 11.79 14.06 3.44
C GLU A 81 11.64 15.13 2.37
N THR A 82 12.33 14.97 1.25
CA THR A 82 12.35 15.93 0.15
C THR A 82 11.27 15.66 -0.89
N GLY A 83 10.53 14.56 -0.77
CA GLY A 83 9.50 14.14 -1.72
C GLY A 83 10.02 13.23 -2.83
N VAL A 84 11.21 12.65 -2.69
CA VAL A 84 11.72 11.66 -3.66
C VAL A 84 11.13 10.30 -3.34
N VAL A 85 10.47 9.69 -4.32
CA VAL A 85 9.92 8.34 -4.22
C VAL A 85 11.05 7.31 -4.25
N LEU A 86 11.04 6.41 -3.27
CA LEU A 86 11.97 5.29 -3.17
C LEU A 86 11.45 4.12 -4.01
N LYS A 87 11.68 4.16 -5.32
CA LYS A 87 11.08 3.26 -6.32
C LYS A 87 11.17 1.78 -5.94
N ASP A 88 12.34 1.28 -5.58
CA ASP A 88 12.52 -0.14 -5.20
C ASP A 88 11.65 -0.55 -4.00
N LYS A 89 11.51 0.35 -3.02
CA LYS A 89 10.66 0.12 -1.83
C LYS A 89 9.20 0.16 -2.19
N LEU A 90 8.80 1.08 -3.08
CA LEU A 90 7.44 1.18 -3.57
C LEU A 90 7.04 -0.01 -4.44
N GLU A 91 7.90 -0.48 -5.34
CA GLU A 91 7.68 -1.72 -6.11
C GLU A 91 7.50 -2.92 -5.18
N THR A 92 8.40 -3.06 -4.18
CA THR A 92 8.31 -4.14 -3.20
C THR A 92 7.03 -4.05 -2.36
N PHE A 93 6.60 -2.85 -1.99
CA PHE A 93 5.35 -2.62 -1.25
C PHE A 93 4.13 -2.97 -2.09
N LEU A 94 4.06 -2.49 -3.33
CA LEU A 94 2.97 -2.76 -4.26
C LEU A 94 2.90 -4.24 -4.65
N ALA A 95 4.03 -4.92 -4.81
CA ALA A 95 4.07 -6.35 -5.13
C ALA A 95 3.47 -7.24 -4.01
N LYS A 96 3.26 -6.70 -2.80
CA LYS A 96 2.48 -7.37 -1.75
C LYS A 96 0.97 -7.26 -1.93
N LEU A 97 0.53 -6.30 -2.75
CA LEU A 97 -0.88 -5.95 -2.97
C LEU A 97 -1.36 -6.33 -4.38
N MET A 98 -0.44 -6.43 -5.34
CA MET A 98 -0.73 -6.73 -6.74
C MET A 98 0.41 -7.52 -7.40
N ASP A 99 0.18 -7.93 -8.65
CA ASP A 99 1.20 -8.57 -9.48
C ASP A 99 2.47 -7.71 -9.61
N ALA A 100 3.64 -8.35 -9.58
CA ALA A 100 4.93 -7.66 -9.57
C ALA A 100 5.21 -6.89 -10.87
N ALA A 101 4.75 -7.39 -12.02
CA ALA A 101 4.91 -6.67 -13.28
C ALA A 101 4.02 -5.41 -13.31
N LYS A 102 2.80 -5.51 -12.79
CA LYS A 102 1.91 -4.35 -12.60
C LYS A 102 2.48 -3.34 -11.60
N ALA A 103 3.07 -3.79 -10.49
CA ALA A 103 3.72 -2.93 -9.51
C ALA A 103 4.82 -2.08 -10.17
N LYS A 104 5.71 -2.73 -10.93
CA LYS A 104 6.78 -2.06 -11.68
C LYS A 104 6.24 -1.09 -12.74
N GLU A 105 5.22 -1.51 -13.47
CA GLU A 105 4.55 -0.65 -14.46
C GLU A 105 3.99 0.61 -13.80
N TYR A 106 3.30 0.48 -12.68
CA TYR A 106 2.68 1.61 -12.01
C TYR A 106 3.72 2.57 -11.41
N VAL A 107 4.80 2.05 -10.83
CA VAL A 107 5.93 2.87 -10.34
C VAL A 107 6.58 3.65 -11.46
N SER A 108 6.76 3.05 -12.63
CA SER A 108 7.28 3.74 -13.81
C SER A 108 6.33 4.84 -14.30
N GLN A 109 5.03 4.55 -14.37
CA GLN A 109 4.04 5.48 -14.91
C GLN A 109 3.62 6.61 -13.96
N CYS A 110 3.80 6.42 -12.65
CA CYS A 110 3.45 7.41 -11.62
C CYS A 110 4.67 8.12 -11.00
N ASP A 111 5.79 8.18 -11.74
CA ASP A 111 7.00 8.91 -11.33
C ASP A 111 6.83 10.43 -11.51
N LEU A 112 6.05 11.04 -10.62
CA LEU A 112 5.71 12.45 -10.66
C LEU A 112 6.54 13.23 -9.64
N ARG A 113 7.02 14.42 -10.04
CA ARG A 113 7.73 15.35 -9.16
C ARG A 113 7.11 16.74 -9.22
N ARG A 114 7.02 17.39 -8.06
CA ARG A 114 6.61 18.79 -7.87
C ARG A 114 7.61 19.51 -6.99
N THR A 115 7.56 20.84 -6.95
CA THR A 115 8.46 21.66 -6.11
C THR A 115 8.26 21.37 -4.62
N ASN A 116 7.00 21.24 -4.19
CA ASN A 116 6.67 20.92 -2.80
C ASN A 116 6.62 19.38 -2.60
N PRO A 117 7.18 18.85 -1.50
CA PRO A 117 7.12 17.43 -1.18
C PRO A 117 5.70 16.89 -0.98
N CYS A 118 4.79 17.63 -0.33
CA CYS A 118 3.39 17.25 -0.15
C CYS A 118 2.67 17.18 -1.51
N ASP A 119 2.91 18.16 -2.39
CA ASP A 119 2.37 18.13 -3.75
C ASP A 119 2.87 16.93 -4.55
N THR A 120 4.13 16.55 -4.34
CA THR A 120 4.71 15.35 -4.97
C THR A 120 4.00 14.09 -4.48
N ALA A 121 3.88 13.92 -3.17
CA ALA A 121 3.22 12.77 -2.56
C ALA A 121 1.78 12.62 -3.05
N TYR A 122 1.01 13.72 -3.07
CA TYR A 122 -0.37 13.68 -3.53
C TYR A 122 -0.46 13.39 -5.04
N ALA A 123 0.38 14.00 -5.88
CA ALA A 123 0.37 13.75 -7.32
C ALA A 123 0.63 12.26 -7.62
N VAL A 124 1.60 11.67 -6.93
CA VAL A 124 1.91 10.24 -7.02
C VAL A 124 0.71 9.40 -6.57
N TYR A 125 0.13 9.69 -5.41
CA TYR A 125 -1.07 9.01 -4.90
C TYR A 125 -2.26 9.08 -5.89
N ASP A 126 -2.57 10.25 -6.42
CA ASP A 126 -3.68 10.47 -7.34
C ASP A 126 -3.49 9.68 -8.65
N CYS A 127 -2.25 9.59 -9.13
CA CYS A 127 -1.91 8.72 -10.26
C CYS A 127 -2.20 7.23 -9.96
N TYR A 128 -1.83 6.73 -8.78
CA TYR A 128 -2.16 5.36 -8.36
C TYR A 128 -3.67 5.15 -8.20
N LEU A 129 -4.38 6.15 -7.69
CA LEU A 129 -5.83 6.10 -7.56
C LEU A 129 -6.51 5.99 -8.93
N GLY A 130 -6.05 6.75 -9.92
CA GLY A 130 -6.51 6.64 -11.31
C GLY A 130 -6.26 5.26 -11.94
N LYS A 131 -5.27 4.53 -11.43
CA LYS A 131 -4.97 3.14 -11.80
C LYS A 131 -5.70 2.10 -10.93
N LYS A 132 -6.65 2.55 -10.10
CA LYS A 132 -7.45 1.76 -9.16
C LYS A 132 -6.61 1.02 -8.11
N ALA A 133 -5.42 1.53 -7.78
CA ALA A 133 -4.61 1.03 -6.68
C ALA A 133 -4.96 1.79 -5.39
N LYS A 134 -5.40 1.06 -4.35
CA LYS A 134 -5.67 1.61 -3.03
C LYS A 134 -4.39 1.53 -2.18
N LEU A 135 -3.95 2.68 -1.67
CA LEU A 135 -2.71 2.81 -0.87
C LEU A 135 -2.98 3.11 0.62
N PHE A 136 -4.24 3.29 0.99
CA PHE A 136 -4.70 3.54 2.36
C PHE A 136 -5.70 2.48 2.79
#